data_AF-A0A932T2X6-F1
#
_entry.id   AF-A0A932T2X6-F1
#
_cell.length_a   1.000
_cell.length_b   1.000
_cell.length_c   1.000
_cell.angle_alpha   90.00
_cell.angle_beta   90.00
_cell.angle_gamma   90.00
#
_symmetry.space_group_name_H-M   'P 1'
#
loop_
_entity.id
_entity.type
_entity.pdbx_description
1 polymer ?
#
loop_
_entity_poly.entity_id
_entity_poly.type
_entity_poly.pdbx_seq_one_letter_code
_entity_poly.pdbx_strand_id
1 'polypeptide(L)'
;MVRLDADSKQALVQAAELRRISVSDYVRTVTVAQARREVASARDQTIHLSADEQLAFWQALEASPKLTPAQKRLGTLMQGKR
;
A
#
# COMPACT_ATOMS: atom_id res chain seq x y z
N MET A 1 3.44 -7.22 23.19
CA MET A 1 2.11 -6.60 23.12
C MET A 1 2.19 -5.45 22.12
N VAL A 2 1.44 -5.50 21.01
CA VAL A 2 1.43 -4.41 20.01
C VAL A 2 0.48 -3.32 20.50
N ARG A 3 0.94 -2.07 20.52
CA ARG A 3 0.09 -0.92 20.86
C ARG A 3 -0.63 -0.46 19.60
N LEU A 4 -1.95 -0.37 19.67
CA LEU A 4 -2.82 0.11 18.62
C LEU A 4 -3.65 1.26 19.18
N ASP A 5 -3.98 2.24 18.34
CA ASP A 5 -5.01 3.21 18.64
C ASP A 5 -6.39 2.53 18.71
N ALA A 6 -7.37 3.26 19.26
CA ALA A 6 -8.71 2.72 19.50
C ALA A 6 -9.41 2.31 18.20
N ASP A 7 -9.27 3.12 17.14
CA ASP A 7 -9.94 2.91 15.86
C ASP A 7 -9.36 1.68 15.15
N SER A 8 -8.04 1.56 15.10
CA SER A 8 -7.34 0.37 14.59
C SER A 8 -7.75 -0.90 15.32
N LYS A 9 -7.86 -0.84 16.67
CA LYS A 9 -8.31 -1.99 17.46
C LYS A 9 -9.75 -2.38 17.12
N GLN A 10 -10.65 -1.41 17.00
CA GLN A 10 -12.05 -1.65 16.68
C GLN A 10 -12.21 -2.27 15.29
N ALA A 11 -11.45 -1.81 14.30
CA ALA A 11 -11.46 -2.39 12.95
C ALA A 11 -11.04 -3.87 12.96
N LEU A 12 -9.99 -4.23 13.72
CA LEU A 12 -9.55 -5.63 13.86
C LEU A 12 -10.60 -6.51 14.55
N VAL A 13 -11.27 -5.98 15.57
CA VAL A 13 -12.37 -6.70 16.26
C VAL A 13 -13.50 -7.01 15.29
N GLN A 14 -14.01 -6.01 14.58
CA GLN A 14 -15.10 -6.19 13.60
C GLN A 14 -14.71 -7.20 12.52
N ALA A 15 -13.47 -7.12 12.01
CA ALA A 15 -13.03 -8.01 10.96
C ALA A 15 -12.84 -9.47 11.45
N ALA A 16 -12.44 -9.66 12.71
CA ALA A 16 -12.38 -10.97 13.35
C ALA A 16 -13.78 -11.56 13.59
N GLU A 17 -14.73 -10.74 14.05
CA GLU A 17 -16.14 -11.11 14.23
C GLU A 17 -16.80 -11.57 12.92
N LEU A 18 -16.61 -10.81 11.83
CA LEU A 18 -17.10 -11.16 10.50
C LEU A 18 -16.57 -12.52 10.02
N ARG A 19 -15.35 -12.87 10.42
CA ARG A 19 -14.70 -14.15 10.09
C ARG A 19 -14.91 -15.25 11.14
N ARG A 20 -15.60 -14.96 12.25
CA ARG A 20 -15.87 -15.88 13.37
C ARG A 20 -14.60 -16.52 13.95
N ILE A 21 -13.53 -15.74 14.08
CA ILE A 21 -12.26 -16.16 14.66
C ILE A 21 -11.81 -15.18 15.74
N SER A 22 -10.82 -15.56 16.55
CA SER A 22 -10.25 -14.63 17.54
C SER A 22 -9.52 -13.48 16.85
N VAL A 23 -9.42 -12.32 17.50
CA VAL A 23 -8.65 -11.17 17.00
C VAL A 23 -7.18 -11.55 16.76
N SER A 24 -6.60 -12.36 17.65
CA SER A 24 -5.24 -12.85 17.52
C SER A 24 -5.05 -13.72 16.28
N ASP A 25 -6.00 -14.60 15.98
CA ASP A 25 -5.96 -15.45 14.79
C ASP A 25 -6.20 -14.66 13.51
N TYR A 26 -7.10 -13.67 13.57
CA TYR A 26 -7.29 -12.72 12.48
C TYR A 26 -5.98 -11.99 12.15
N VAL A 27 -5.32 -11.41 13.15
CA VAL A 27 -4.04 -10.71 12.96
C VAL A 27 -3.00 -11.67 12.39
N ARG A 28 -2.86 -12.88 12.97
CA ARG A 28 -1.91 -13.89 12.48
C ARG A 28 -2.15 -14.22 11.00
N THR A 29 -3.40 -14.50 10.62
CA THR A 29 -3.74 -14.88 9.25
C THR A 29 -3.46 -13.77 8.24
N VAL A 30 -3.79 -12.52 8.59
CA VAL A 30 -3.54 -11.35 7.74
C VAL A 30 -2.04 -11.04 7.66
N THR A 31 -1.34 -10.94 8.79
CA THR A 31 0.08 -10.54 8.82
C THR A 31 0.99 -11.56 8.15
N VAL A 32 0.76 -12.87 8.35
CA VAL A 32 1.58 -13.90 7.69
C VAL A 32 1.38 -13.90 6.18
N ALA A 33 0.13 -13.75 5.72
CA ALA A 33 -0.16 -13.66 4.29
C ALA A 33 0.48 -12.41 3.67
N GLN A 34 0.42 -11.27 4.36
CA GLN A 34 1.04 -10.03 3.92
C GLN A 34 2.57 -10.16 3.85
N ALA A 35 3.21 -10.66 4.91
CA ALA A 35 4.66 -10.84 4.94
C ALA A 35 5.16 -11.76 3.82
N ARG A 36 4.43 -12.85 3.52
CA ARG A 36 4.76 -13.74 2.39
C ARG A 36 4.72 -13.02 1.05
N ARG A 37 3.72 -12.17 0.83
CA ARG A 37 3.62 -11.35 -0.39
C ARG A 37 4.80 -10.40 -0.50
N GLU A 38 5.12 -9.67 0.57
CA GLU A 38 6.24 -8.71 0.58
C GLU A 38 7.58 -9.39 0.28
N VAL A 39 7.82 -10.58 0.85
CA VAL A 39 9.02 -11.38 0.57
C VAL A 39 9.07 -11.81 -0.90
N ALA A 40 7.97 -12.31 -1.45
CA ALA A 40 7.91 -12.72 -2.86
C ALA A 40 8.14 -11.52 -3.80
N SER A 41 7.46 -10.40 -3.56
CA SER A 41 7.61 -9.16 -4.33
C SER A 41 9.05 -8.64 -4.31
N ALA A 42 9.69 -8.62 -3.14
CA ALA A 42 11.08 -8.20 -3.02
C ALA A 42 12.04 -9.14 -3.75
N ARG A 43 11.80 -10.46 -3.69
CA ARG A 43 12.63 -11.46 -4.36
C ARG A 43 12.52 -11.37 -5.88
N ASP A 44 11.31 -11.24 -6.39
CA ASP A 44 11.03 -11.24 -7.83
C ASP A 44 11.13 -9.83 -8.44
N GLN A 45 11.42 -8.82 -7.61
CA GLN A 45 11.48 -7.40 -8.00
C GLN A 45 10.18 -6.91 -8.64
N THR A 46 9.05 -7.40 -8.14
CA THR A 46 7.70 -7.06 -8.63
C THR A 46 6.99 -6.15 -7.64
N ILE A 47 6.15 -5.25 -8.15
CA ILE A 47 5.25 -4.45 -7.33
C ILE A 47 3.89 -5.16 -7.32
N HIS A 48 3.49 -5.67 -6.16
CA HIS A 48 2.15 -6.20 -5.97
C HIS A 48 1.19 -5.06 -5.59
N LEU A 49 0.23 -4.80 -6.47
CA LEU A 49 -0.82 -3.81 -6.27
C LEU A 49 -2.14 -4.53 -5.93
N SER A 50 -2.90 -3.98 -4.99
CA SER A 50 -4.31 -4.33 -4.79
C SER A 50 -5.15 -3.97 -6.04
N ALA A 51 -6.37 -4.48 -6.13
CA ALA A 51 -7.22 -4.24 -7.29
C ALA A 51 -7.46 -2.73 -7.54
N ASP A 52 -7.72 -1.96 -6.47
CA ASP A 52 -7.94 -0.52 -6.57
C ASP A 52 -6.67 0.23 -6.99
N GLU A 53 -5.51 -0.19 -6.47
CA GLU A 53 -4.21 0.38 -6.87
C GLU A 53 -3.86 0.06 -8.33
N GLN A 54 -4.18 -1.15 -8.81
CA GLN A 54 -4.01 -1.51 -10.23
C GLN A 54 -4.89 -0.62 -11.12
N LEU A 55 -6.16 -0.44 -10.75
CA LEU A 55 -7.07 0.42 -11.50
C LEU A 55 -6.55 1.86 -11.54
N ALA A 56 -6.15 2.41 -10.38
CA ALA A 56 -5.59 3.76 -10.29
C ALA A 56 -4.30 3.90 -11.12
N PHE A 57 -3.44 2.89 -11.11
CA PHE A 57 -2.22 2.86 -11.91
C PHE A 57 -2.52 2.90 -13.41
N TRP A 58 -3.43 2.06 -13.90
CA TRP A 58 -3.81 2.04 -15.32
C TRP A 58 -4.45 3.35 -15.76
N GLN A 59 -5.37 3.90 -14.96
CA GLN A 59 -5.96 5.22 -15.22
C GLN A 59 -4.90 6.33 -15.29
N ALA A 60 -3.88 6.27 -14.43
CA ALA A 60 -2.79 7.24 -14.44
C ALA A 60 -1.90 7.11 -15.68
N LEU A 61 -1.71 5.91 -16.23
CA LEU A 61 -0.98 5.68 -17.47
C LEU A 61 -1.73 6.16 -18.71
N GLU A 62 -3.06 6.08 -18.71
CA GLU A 62 -3.90 6.58 -19.81
C GLU A 62 -4.01 8.10 -19.81
N ALA A 63 -3.89 8.73 -18.64
CA ALA A 63 -3.98 10.18 -18.51
C ALA A 63 -2.77 10.90 -19.14
N SER A 64 -3.02 12.08 -19.73
CA SER A 64 -1.92 12.95 -20.19
C SER A 64 -1.14 13.49 -18.97
N PRO A 65 0.15 13.17 -18.81
CA PRO A 65 0.89 13.52 -17.62
C PRO A 65 1.17 15.02 -17.58
N LYS A 66 0.61 15.71 -16.58
CA LYS A 66 0.95 17.10 -16.29
C LYS A 66 1.97 17.14 -15.16
N LEU A 67 3.17 17.60 -15.46
CA LEU A 67 4.19 17.79 -14.43
C LEU A 67 3.72 18.81 -13.40
N THR A 68 3.84 18.43 -12.14
CA THR A 68 3.60 19.35 -11.02
C THR A 68 4.64 20.47 -11.02
N PRO A 69 4.36 21.62 -10.37
CA PRO A 69 5.36 22.68 -10.22
C PRO A 69 6.67 22.18 -9.59
N ALA A 70 6.61 21.23 -8.66
CA ALA A 70 7.79 20.62 -8.04
C ALA A 70 8.60 19.79 -9.05
N GLN A 71 7.95 18.95 -9.86
CA GLN A 71 8.62 18.16 -10.90
C GLN A 71 9.26 19.06 -11.97
N LYS A 72 8.60 20.16 -12.34
CA LYS A 72 9.19 21.15 -13.26
C LYS A 72 10.45 21.78 -12.69
N ARG A 73 10.43 22.21 -11.43
CA ARG A 73 11.62 22.76 -10.74
C ARG A 73 12.76 21.75 -10.68
N LEU A 74 12.46 20.50 -10.33
CA LEU A 74 13.44 19.43 -10.34
C LEU A 74 14.05 19.24 -11.74
N GLY A 75 13.22 19.23 -12.79
CA GLY A 75 13.68 19.15 -14.17
C GLY A 75 14.62 20.31 -14.56
N THR A 76 14.29 21.54 -14.18
CA THR A 76 15.15 22.72 -14.40
C THR A 76 16.51 22.54 -13.71
N LEU A 77 16.51 22.09 -12.45
CA LEU A 77 17.72 21.81 -11.68
C LEU A 77 18.57 20.69 -12.31
N MET A 78 17.95 19.60 -12.74
CA MET A 78 18.64 18.48 -13.43
C MET A 78 19.24 18.91 -14.77
N GLN A 79 18.64 19.90 -15.44
CA GLN A 79 19.19 20.52 -16.66
C GLN A 79 20.30 21.53 -16.37
N GLY A 80 20.69 21.74 -15.10
CA GLY A 80 21.71 22.71 -14.70
C GLY A 80 21.25 24.17 -14.81
N LYS A 81 19.96 24.41 -15.05
CA LYS A 81 19.36 25.74 -15.06
C LYS A 81 18.97 26.07 -13.61
N ARG A 82 19.42 27.22 -13.12
CA ARG A 82 19.06 27.73 -11.79
C ARG A 82 17.99 28.79 -11.93
#